data_AF-A0A529MIV0-F1
#
_entry.id   AF-A0A529MIV0-F1
#
_cell.length_a   1.000
_cell.length_b   1.000
_cell.length_c   1.000
_cell.angle_alpha   90.00
_cell.angle_beta   90.00
_cell.angle_gamma   90.00
#
_symmetry.space_group_name_H-M   'P 1'
#
loop_
_entity.id
_entity.type
_entity.pdbx_description
1 polymer ?
#
loop_
_entity_poly.entity_id
_entity_poly.type
_entity_poly.pdbx_seq_one_letter_code
_entity_poly.pdbx_strand_id
1 'polypeptide(L)'
;NGQQDYLDLALIGKSTAIFVGALSTNGTTANKAQLAWYSDYAGTNTQVQSHFLVVGVEGDKTGLYGTSFAAPIISGYAAIIGSKFTKATPVQITNDLLNTARTDTLANYDPSIYG
;
A
#
# COMPACT_ATOMS: atom_id res chain seq x y z
N ASN A 1 -5.96 12.26 24.95
CA ASN A 1 -6.38 10.87 25.25
C ASN A 1 -7.46 10.45 24.27
N GLY A 2 -7.07 9.93 23.10
CA GLY A 2 -8.00 9.54 22.03
C GLY A 2 -7.33 9.26 20.68
N GLN A 3 -6.12 8.68 20.68
CA GLN A 3 -5.33 8.50 19.45
C GLN A 3 -4.55 7.18 19.42
N GLN A 4 -5.14 6.11 19.97
CA GLN A 4 -4.82 4.78 19.46
C GLN A 4 -6.05 4.37 18.68
N ASP A 5 -5.92 4.35 17.36
CA ASP A 5 -6.91 3.66 16.54
C ASP A 5 -6.78 2.17 16.88
N TYR A 6 -7.62 1.73 17.82
CA TYR A 6 -7.65 0.35 18.28
C TYR A 6 -8.03 -0.61 17.15
N LEU A 7 -8.70 -0.12 16.10
CA LEU A 7 -9.01 -0.92 14.92
C LEU A 7 -7.75 -1.15 14.11
N ASP A 8 -6.95 -0.11 13.83
CA ASP A 8 -5.68 -0.25 13.12
C ASP A 8 -4.69 -1.16 13.86
N LEU A 9 -4.59 -0.99 15.19
CA LEU A 9 -3.78 -1.88 16.02
C LEU A 9 -4.27 -3.32 16.00
N ALA A 10 -5.59 -3.54 15.92
CA ALA A 10 -6.17 -4.88 15.82
C ALA A 10 -5.94 -5.54 14.45
N LEU A 11 -5.61 -4.75 13.42
CA LEU A 11 -5.26 -5.25 12.09
C LEU A 11 -3.79 -5.69 11.99
N ILE A 12 -2.93 -5.27 12.91
CA ILE A 12 -1.52 -5.68 12.93
C ILE A 12 -1.42 -7.22 13.03
N GLY A 13 -0.68 -7.82 12.10
CA GLY A 13 -0.49 -9.26 12.03
C GLY A 13 -1.69 -10.05 11.48
N LYS A 14 -2.75 -9.40 10.99
CA LYS A 14 -3.83 -10.08 10.28
C LYS A 14 -3.40 -10.38 8.85
N SER A 15 -3.51 -11.66 8.46
CA SER A 15 -2.99 -12.19 7.19
C SER A 15 -3.60 -11.61 5.91
N THR A 16 -4.69 -10.85 6.01
CA THR A 16 -5.39 -10.26 4.85
C THR A 16 -5.59 -8.75 5.00
N ALA A 17 -5.07 -8.15 6.08
CA ALA A 17 -5.10 -6.70 6.24
C ALA A 17 -3.93 -6.11 5.44
N ILE A 18 -4.20 -5.01 4.73
CA ILE A 18 -3.17 -4.24 4.03
C ILE A 18 -3.27 -2.80 4.55
N PHE A 19 -2.16 -2.29 5.08
CA PHE A 19 -2.00 -0.87 5.40
C PHE A 19 -1.64 -0.13 4.12
N VAL A 20 -2.27 1.02 3.89
CA VAL A 20 -2.15 1.70 2.59
C VAL A 20 -1.57 3.10 2.73
N GLY A 21 -0.44 3.32 2.07
CA GLY A 21 0.11 4.65 1.82
C GLY A 21 -0.11 5.11 0.37
N ALA A 22 0.35 6.31 0.06
CA ALA A 22 0.22 6.93 -1.27
C ALA A 22 1.55 7.47 -1.77
N LEU A 23 1.87 7.19 -3.04
CA LEU A 23 2.93 7.85 -3.79
C LEU A 23 2.37 9.09 -4.49
N SER A 24 3.20 10.10 -4.71
CA SER A 24 2.80 11.31 -5.46
C SER A 24 2.46 11.03 -6.94
N THR A 25 3.04 9.96 -7.48
CA THR A 25 2.88 9.51 -8.87
C THR A 25 3.24 8.02 -8.96
N ASN A 26 2.92 7.38 -10.08
CA ASN A 26 3.41 6.04 -10.37
C ASN A 26 4.91 6.09 -10.76
N GLY A 27 5.72 5.30 -10.04
CA GLY A 27 7.15 5.23 -10.31
C GLY A 27 7.50 4.33 -11.49
N THR A 28 8.63 4.60 -12.11
CA THR A 28 9.30 3.76 -13.12
C THR A 28 10.75 3.55 -12.73
N THR A 29 11.47 2.65 -13.41
CA THR A 29 12.91 2.45 -13.16
C THR A 29 13.75 3.68 -13.51
N ALA A 30 13.31 4.49 -14.49
CA ALA A 30 13.98 5.72 -14.90
C ALA A 30 13.57 6.92 -14.02
N ASN A 31 12.29 7.03 -13.70
CA ASN A 31 11.73 8.11 -12.89
C ASN A 31 11.09 7.50 -11.65
N LYS A 32 11.86 7.46 -10.57
CA LYS A 32 11.44 6.83 -9.33
C LYS A 32 10.44 7.71 -8.57
N ALA A 33 9.44 7.08 -7.96
CA ALA A 33 8.43 7.77 -7.16
C ALA A 33 8.87 7.92 -5.69
N GLN A 34 8.22 8.86 -5.01
CA GLN A 34 8.35 9.11 -3.58
C GLN A 34 6.96 9.09 -2.94
N LEU A 35 6.91 8.91 -1.62
CA LEU A 35 5.67 9.10 -0.88
C LEU A 35 5.11 10.51 -1.13
N ALA A 36 3.79 10.57 -1.24
CA ALA A 36 3.10 11.85 -1.24
C ALA A 36 3.25 12.51 0.15
N TRP A 37 3.31 13.83 0.19
CA TRP A 37 3.55 14.59 1.43
C TRP A 37 2.52 14.35 2.55
N TYR A 38 1.32 13.88 2.18
CA TYR A 38 0.21 13.57 3.07
C TYR A 38 0.12 12.09 3.45
N SER A 39 1.00 11.23 2.92
CA SER A 39 0.97 9.80 3.21
C SER A 39 1.60 9.50 4.56
N ASP A 40 1.09 8.46 5.21
CA ASP A 40 1.77 7.80 6.32
C ASP A 40 2.97 6.96 5.83
N TYR A 41 3.83 6.62 6.79
CA TYR A 41 4.99 5.74 6.63
C TYR A 41 4.72 4.40 7.32
N ALA A 42 5.29 3.32 6.81
CA ALA A 42 5.15 1.98 7.44
C ALA A 42 5.70 1.93 8.89
N GLY A 43 6.71 2.75 9.20
CA GLY A 43 7.33 2.82 10.52
C GLY A 43 8.24 1.61 10.78
N THR A 44 8.58 1.34 12.04
CA THR A 44 9.56 0.30 12.42
C THR A 44 8.94 -1.05 12.79
N ASN A 45 7.61 -1.16 12.85
CA ASN A 45 6.95 -2.42 13.16
C ASN A 45 6.97 -3.33 11.93
N THR A 46 7.76 -4.41 11.99
CA THR A 46 7.94 -5.35 10.87
C THR A 46 6.63 -6.04 10.45
N GLN A 47 5.67 -6.20 11.35
CA GLN A 47 4.35 -6.74 11.02
C GLN A 47 3.52 -5.76 10.19
N VAL A 48 3.72 -4.46 10.38
CA VAL A 48 3.12 -3.42 9.53
C VAL A 48 3.86 -3.33 8.21
N GLN A 49 5.19 -3.24 8.23
CA GLN A 49 6.03 -3.17 7.02
C GLN A 49 5.70 -4.28 6.02
N SER A 50 5.65 -5.53 6.51
CA SER A 50 5.33 -6.70 5.68
C SER A 50 3.93 -6.70 5.06
N HIS A 51 3.04 -5.81 5.47
CA HIS A 51 1.66 -5.67 4.98
C HIS A 51 1.32 -4.23 4.60
N PHE A 52 2.33 -3.40 4.30
CA PHE A 52 2.15 -2.02 3.87
C PHE A 52 2.34 -1.92 2.35
N LEU A 53 1.41 -1.28 1.66
CA LEU A 53 1.49 -1.06 0.22
C LEU A 53 1.22 0.40 -0.13
N VAL A 54 1.93 0.86 -1.15
CA VAL A 54 1.81 2.22 -1.68
C VAL A 54 1.49 2.19 -3.16
N VAL A 55 0.69 3.16 -3.62
CA VAL A 55 0.37 3.32 -5.04
C VAL A 55 0.30 4.80 -5.40
N GLY A 56 0.57 5.13 -6.67
CA GLY A 56 0.51 6.49 -7.19
C GLY A 56 -0.91 7.05 -7.19
N VAL A 57 -1.10 8.15 -6.46
CA VAL A 57 -2.30 8.98 -6.51
C VAL A 57 -1.89 10.29 -7.20
N GLU A 58 -2.10 10.36 -8.52
CA GLU A 58 -1.75 11.49 -9.41
C GLU A 58 -2.62 12.73 -9.09
N GLY A 59 -2.46 13.27 -7.89
CA GLY A 59 -3.27 14.36 -7.36
C GLY A 59 -3.07 15.67 -8.12
N ASP A 60 -1.88 15.87 -8.70
CA ASP A 60 -1.57 17.00 -9.59
C ASP A 60 -2.43 17.01 -10.86
N LYS A 61 -2.87 15.84 -11.31
CA LYS A 61 -3.74 15.67 -12.49
C LYS A 61 -5.21 15.60 -12.14
N THR A 62 -5.55 14.98 -11.02
CA THR A 62 -6.95 14.68 -10.65
C THR A 62 -7.54 15.68 -9.67
N GLY A 63 -6.73 16.43 -8.94
CA GLY A 63 -7.15 17.26 -7.81
C GLY A 63 -7.50 16.46 -6.55
N LEU A 64 -7.34 15.13 -6.57
CA LEU A 64 -7.68 14.25 -5.45
C LEU A 64 -6.40 13.84 -4.72
N TYR A 65 -6.36 14.10 -3.41
CA TYR A 65 -5.22 13.85 -2.55
C TYR A 65 -5.67 13.06 -1.31
N GLY A 66 -4.93 12.03 -0.96
CA GLY A 66 -5.16 11.25 0.26
C GLY A 66 -4.95 9.75 0.06
N THR A 67 -4.53 9.07 1.12
CA THR A 67 -4.46 7.60 1.17
C THR A 67 -5.84 6.96 0.93
N SER A 68 -6.92 7.69 1.20
CA SER A 68 -8.31 7.31 0.85
C SER A 68 -8.54 7.11 -0.65
N PHE A 69 -7.67 7.63 -1.54
CA PHE A 69 -7.72 7.36 -2.98
C PHE A 69 -6.73 6.26 -3.41
N ALA A 70 -5.72 5.96 -2.60
CA ALA A 70 -4.83 4.81 -2.79
C ALA A 70 -5.53 3.49 -2.41
N ALA A 71 -6.23 3.47 -1.28
CA ALA A 71 -6.93 2.29 -0.75
C ALA A 71 -7.92 1.64 -1.75
N PRO A 72 -8.80 2.38 -2.45
CA PRO A 72 -9.69 1.78 -3.44
C PRO A 72 -8.94 1.24 -4.68
N ILE A 73 -7.77 1.79 -5.04
CA ILE A 73 -6.95 1.27 -6.16
C ILE A 73 -6.41 -0.13 -5.79
N ILE A 74 -5.83 -0.28 -4.59
CA ILE A 74 -5.32 -1.57 -4.11
C ILE A 74 -6.47 -2.58 -3.95
N SER A 75 -7.63 -2.14 -3.45
CA SER A 75 -8.83 -2.96 -3.38
C SER A 75 -9.29 -3.42 -4.77
N GLY A 76 -9.20 -2.55 -5.78
CA GLY A 76 -9.45 -2.89 -7.18
C GLY A 76 -8.48 -3.94 -7.71
N TYR A 77 -7.18 -3.84 -7.40
CA TYR A 77 -6.21 -4.88 -7.77
C TYR A 77 -6.53 -6.22 -7.11
N ALA A 78 -6.88 -6.24 -5.83
CA ALA A 78 -7.33 -7.45 -5.15
C ALA A 78 -8.55 -8.09 -5.84
N ALA A 79 -9.53 -7.27 -6.23
CA ALA A 79 -10.73 -7.74 -6.93
C ALA A 79 -10.40 -8.32 -8.32
N ILE A 80 -9.48 -7.69 -9.07
CA ILE A 80 -9.03 -8.20 -10.38
C ILE A 80 -8.33 -9.55 -10.23
N ILE A 81 -7.42 -9.68 -9.24
CA ILE A 81 -6.73 -10.94 -8.96
C ILE A 81 -7.75 -12.02 -8.59
N GLY A 82 -8.67 -11.74 -7.67
CA GLY A 82 -9.71 -12.69 -7.26
C GLY A 82 -10.67 -13.08 -8.39
N SER A 83 -10.97 -12.16 -9.31
CA SER A 83 -11.79 -12.44 -10.49
C SER A 83 -11.06 -13.34 -11.49
N LYS A 84 -9.76 -13.09 -11.72
CA LYS A 84 -8.93 -13.87 -12.64
C LYS A 84 -8.61 -15.27 -12.10
N PHE A 85 -8.33 -15.36 -10.80
CA PHE A 85 -7.96 -16.60 -10.12
C PHE A 85 -9.06 -16.99 -9.13
N THR A 86 -10.16 -17.52 -9.65
CA THR A 86 -11.40 -17.80 -8.89
C THR A 86 -11.26 -18.83 -7.76
N LYS A 87 -10.12 -19.51 -7.66
CA LYS A 87 -9.77 -20.44 -6.57
C LYS A 87 -8.78 -19.86 -5.55
N ALA A 88 -8.25 -18.67 -5.80
CA ALA A 88 -7.33 -18.02 -4.89
C ALA A 88 -8.07 -17.65 -3.59
N THR A 89 -7.49 -18.01 -2.46
CA THR A 89 -7.99 -17.60 -1.15
C THR A 89 -7.66 -16.12 -0.89
N PRO A 90 -8.35 -15.44 0.04
CA PRO A 90 -8.02 -14.07 0.41
C PRO A 90 -6.55 -13.86 0.83
N VAL A 91 -5.96 -14.87 1.50
CA VAL A 91 -4.54 -14.85 1.88
C VAL A 91 -3.63 -14.95 0.66
N GLN A 92 -3.97 -15.79 -0.32
CA GLN A 92 -3.21 -15.89 -1.56
C GLN A 92 -3.27 -14.58 -2.36
N ILE A 93 -4.43 -13.95 -2.45
CA ILE A 93 -4.59 -12.64 -3.12
C ILE A 93 -3.74 -11.57 -2.42
N THR A 94 -3.75 -11.54 -1.09
CA THR A 94 -2.95 -10.60 -0.30
C THR A 94 -1.45 -10.81 -0.55
N ASN A 95 -1.00 -12.07 -0.49
CA ASN A 95 0.39 -12.42 -0.75
C ASN A 95 0.81 -12.10 -2.19
N ASP A 96 -0.07 -12.29 -3.18
CA ASP A 96 0.22 -11.93 -4.57
C ASP A 96 0.46 -10.43 -4.71
N LEU A 97 -0.35 -9.59 -4.05
CA LEU A 97 -0.14 -8.14 -4.03
C LEU A 97 1.20 -7.76 -3.37
N LEU A 98 1.48 -8.32 -2.18
CA LEU A 98 2.69 -8.00 -1.41
C LEU A 98 3.97 -8.47 -2.13
N ASN A 99 3.98 -9.70 -2.62
CA ASN A 99 5.18 -10.30 -3.25
C ASN A 99 5.50 -9.73 -4.63
N THR A 100 4.52 -9.13 -5.30
CA THR A 100 4.71 -8.52 -6.63
C THR A 100 4.82 -7.00 -6.59
N ALA A 101 4.69 -6.40 -5.40
CA ALA A 101 4.93 -4.98 -5.20
C ALA A 101 6.37 -4.62 -5.59
N ARG A 102 6.50 -3.58 -6.41
CA ARG A 102 7.79 -3.17 -6.97
C ARG A 102 8.49 -2.16 -6.09
N THR A 103 9.71 -2.47 -5.71
CA THR A 103 10.59 -1.59 -4.91
C THR A 103 11.62 -0.86 -5.78
N ASP A 104 11.89 -1.36 -6.98
CA ASP A 104 12.85 -0.80 -7.93
C ASP A 104 12.40 0.54 -8.55
N THR A 105 11.11 0.85 -8.47
CA THR A 105 10.49 2.12 -8.90
C THR A 105 10.44 3.18 -7.80
N LEU A 106 10.90 2.86 -6.60
CA LEU A 106 10.85 3.75 -5.43
C LEU A 106 12.21 4.40 -5.20
N ALA A 107 12.19 5.71 -4.97
CA ALA A 107 13.40 6.46 -4.71
C ALA A 107 13.92 6.11 -3.32
N ASN A 108 15.18 5.65 -3.25
CA ASN A 108 15.86 5.26 -2.01
C ASN A 108 15.00 4.35 -1.13
N TYR A 109 14.53 3.24 -1.70
CA TYR A 109 13.64 2.30 -1.00
C TYR A 109 14.17 1.93 0.39
N ASP A 110 13.32 2.14 1.38
CA ASP A 110 13.50 1.79 2.79
C ASP A 110 12.17 1.16 3.28
N PRO A 111 12.19 -0.08 3.79
CA PRO A 111 11.00 -0.74 4.34
C PRO A 111 10.26 0.08 5.41
N SER A 112 10.99 0.88 6.19
CA SER A 112 10.36 1.73 7.21
C SER A 112 9.54 2.90 6.63
N ILE A 113 9.77 3.23 5.36
CA ILE A 113 9.02 4.24 4.62
C ILE A 113 7.91 3.58 3.80
N TYR A 114 8.25 2.54 3.04
CA TYR A 114 7.40 2.02 1.97
C TYR A 114 6.75 0.65 2.23
N GLY A 115 7.12 -0.04 3.32
CA GLY A 115 6.77 -1.44 3.54
C GLY A 115 7.84 -2.38 3.00
#